data_AF-A0A9W6XDV3-F1
#
_entry.id   AF-A0A9W6XDV3-F1
#
_cell.length_a   1.000
_cell.length_b   1.000
_cell.length_c   1.000
_cell.angle_alpha   90.00
_cell.angle_beta   90.00
_cell.angle_gamma   90.00
#
_symmetry.space_group_name_H-M   'P 1'
#
loop_
_entity.id
_entity.type
_entity.pdbx_description
1 polymer ?
#
loop_
_entity_poly.entity_id
_entity_poly.type
_entity_poly.pdbx_seq_one_letter_code
_entity_poly.pdbx_strand_id
1 'polypeptide(L)'
;MDYSTRTPVISAKPLDDQKTTILSASVASDPPSSALSQRQDFLDVDRLRSILSSSSRPPSTRPRSNIPNTSDRFRLPTFLEDAEEVDEPWIRVDKTAEIQRRILGGNSFQPGDGFNVMIDGGRGFPDSATISKVTVAALHADRTQVITENGTAFASMLSNAFDPIFDVYIEYRQNNFNPTLTLVIRIDTIELISKRPVILGYSVFPVFLDAETRDQSNRPSISQFILNEGGFQLPIHSQLQSAEANQLLSTKSCDEFPRIPCATLLLRVVKAKLSGDGLSALSRKDFPPQEWEAKGVLQPRPPYCDQFYDSLRCIPSGIEEKIYSIRVSNAFVDPDCISCLTATVYRSTKVEEPKLYLSVFNTYLSASVKLKIC
;
A
#
# COMPACT_ATOMS: atom_id res chain seq x y z
N MET A 1 67.67 4.41 45.08
CA MET A 1 67.59 2.94 45.18
C MET A 1 66.63 2.49 44.10
N ASP A 2 67.04 2.44 42.84
CA ASP A 2 67.97 1.48 42.20
C ASP A 2 67.28 0.18 41.75
N TYR A 3 67.29 0.03 40.42
CA TYR A 3 67.40 -1.15 39.55
C TYR A 3 66.51 -2.39 39.83
N SER A 4 65.61 -2.79 38.92
CA SER A 4 65.82 -3.32 37.54
C SER A 4 66.50 -4.69 37.49
N THR A 5 65.79 -5.71 36.99
CA THR A 5 66.31 -6.79 36.09
C THR A 5 65.16 -7.75 35.72
N ARG A 6 64.72 -7.79 34.45
CA ARG A 6 65.16 -8.64 33.31
C ARG A 6 64.51 -10.04 33.25
N THR A 7 63.68 -10.21 32.23
CA THR A 7 63.34 -11.47 31.51
C THR A 7 64.60 -12.13 30.90
N PRO A 8 64.57 -13.42 30.51
CA PRO A 8 64.26 -13.73 29.11
C PRO A 8 63.49 -15.04 28.82
N VAL A 9 63.04 -15.09 27.57
CA VAL A 9 62.29 -16.09 26.81
C VAL A 9 63.22 -17.25 26.34
N ILE A 10 62.66 -18.43 26.01
CA ILE A 10 62.86 -19.19 24.73
C ILE A 10 62.73 -20.74 24.88
N SER A 11 61.79 -21.29 24.09
CA SER A 11 61.78 -22.54 23.29
C SER A 11 61.91 -23.92 23.94
N ALA A 12 60.94 -24.82 23.67
CA ALA A 12 61.03 -25.86 22.61
C ALA A 12 59.92 -26.93 22.76
N LYS A 13 59.23 -27.28 21.66
CA LYS A 13 58.56 -28.59 21.43
C LYS A 13 59.63 -29.61 20.89
N PRO A 14 59.36 -30.89 20.49
CA PRO A 14 58.13 -31.71 20.40
C PRO A 14 58.31 -33.22 20.80
N LEU A 15 57.25 -34.05 20.62
CA LEU A 15 57.16 -35.45 20.09
C LEU A 15 56.05 -36.25 20.82
N ASP A 16 54.98 -36.66 20.13
CA ASP A 16 54.72 -38.00 19.54
C ASP A 16 54.27 -39.01 20.63
N ASP A 17 53.35 -39.94 20.47
CA ASP A 17 52.40 -40.37 19.45
C ASP A 17 51.52 -41.40 20.21
N GLN A 18 50.23 -41.54 19.92
CA GLN A 18 49.62 -42.87 19.79
C GLN A 18 48.15 -42.81 19.38
N LYS A 19 47.94 -43.41 18.21
CA LYS A 19 46.73 -43.65 17.47
C LYS A 19 46.22 -45.04 17.81
N THR A 20 44.94 -45.16 18.16
CA THR A 20 44.21 -46.43 18.03
C THR A 20 42.85 -46.16 17.41
N THR A 21 42.70 -46.62 16.17
CA THR A 21 41.47 -46.60 15.36
C THR A 21 40.65 -47.87 15.66
N ILE A 22 39.35 -47.73 15.97
CA ILE A 22 38.33 -48.74 15.63
C ILE A 22 37.07 -48.01 15.14
N LEU A 23 36.52 -48.52 14.03
CA LEU A 23 35.41 -48.02 13.23
C LEU A 23 34.03 -48.48 13.75
N SER A 24 33.01 -47.74 13.30
CA SER A 24 31.59 -48.10 13.09
C SER A 24 30.61 -48.00 14.25
N ALA A 25 29.72 -46.99 14.18
CA ALA A 25 28.28 -47.17 13.95
C ALA A 25 27.60 -45.80 13.88
N SER A 26 27.00 -45.49 12.73
CA SER A 26 26.18 -44.32 12.46
C SER A 26 24.78 -44.48 13.05
N VAL A 27 24.37 -43.57 13.94
CA VAL A 27 22.97 -43.29 14.26
C VAL A 27 22.77 -41.78 14.22
N ALA A 28 21.87 -41.35 13.35
CA ALA A 28 21.49 -39.97 13.11
C ALA A 28 20.73 -39.39 14.32
N SER A 29 21.09 -38.17 14.71
CA SER A 29 20.26 -37.30 15.54
C SER A 29 20.27 -35.90 14.93
N ASP A 30 19.10 -35.48 14.44
CA ASP A 30 18.86 -34.14 13.88
C ASP A 30 19.03 -33.05 14.96
N PRO A 31 19.64 -31.90 14.64
CA PRO A 31 19.62 -30.72 15.50
C PRO A 31 18.29 -29.94 15.37
N PRO A 32 17.89 -29.17 16.40
CA PRO A 32 16.58 -28.55 16.47
C PRO A 32 16.42 -27.39 15.46
N SER A 33 15.22 -27.32 14.89
CA SER A 33 14.80 -26.34 13.88
C SER A 33 14.95 -24.89 14.38
N SER A 34 15.86 -24.15 13.76
CA SER A 34 15.90 -22.69 13.85
C SER A 34 14.71 -22.10 13.07
N ALA A 35 14.02 -21.15 13.70
CA ALA A 35 12.89 -20.43 13.13
C ALA A 35 13.34 -19.63 11.88
N LEU A 36 13.02 -20.15 10.70
CA LEU A 36 13.12 -19.42 9.44
C LEU A 36 12.00 -18.36 9.41
N SER A 37 12.36 -17.14 9.75
CA SER A 37 11.61 -15.92 9.42
C SER A 37 11.32 -15.91 7.91
N GLN A 38 10.06 -16.08 7.53
CA GLN A 38 9.60 -15.96 6.15
C GLN A 38 9.84 -14.53 5.65
N ARG A 39 10.93 -14.32 4.88
CA ARG A 39 11.06 -13.14 4.03
C ARG A 39 9.99 -13.26 2.94
N GLN A 40 8.98 -12.39 2.99
CA GLN A 40 8.06 -12.21 1.87
C GLN A 40 8.77 -11.36 0.82
N ASP A 41 9.12 -11.97 -0.31
CA ASP A 41 9.77 -11.29 -1.42
C ASP A 41 8.78 -10.31 -2.09
N PHE A 42 8.83 -9.06 -1.65
CA PHE A 42 7.92 -7.98 -2.03
C PHE A 42 8.05 -7.55 -3.51
N LEU A 43 9.18 -7.86 -4.16
CA LEU A 43 9.58 -7.32 -5.47
C LEU A 43 9.97 -8.35 -6.54
N ASP A 44 9.70 -9.65 -6.35
CA ASP A 44 10.11 -10.66 -7.34
C ASP A 44 9.15 -10.69 -8.56
N VAL A 45 9.41 -9.77 -9.50
CA VAL A 45 8.68 -9.62 -10.77
C VAL A 45 9.00 -10.77 -11.74
N ASP A 46 10.13 -11.46 -11.59
CA ASP A 46 10.60 -12.47 -12.55
C ASP A 46 9.84 -13.80 -12.44
N ARG A 47 9.33 -14.15 -11.26
CA ARG A 47 8.40 -15.29 -11.10
C ARG A 47 7.11 -15.13 -11.92
N LEU A 48 6.63 -13.90 -12.14
CA LEU A 48 5.36 -13.63 -12.82
C LEU A 48 5.44 -13.70 -14.36
N ARG A 49 6.59 -13.38 -14.97
CA ARG A 49 6.79 -13.56 -16.43
C ARG A 49 6.70 -15.04 -16.84
N SER A 50 7.13 -15.96 -15.98
CA SER A 50 7.07 -17.40 -16.27
C SER A 50 5.64 -17.94 -16.37
N ILE A 51 4.68 -17.36 -15.64
CA ILE A 51 3.28 -17.81 -15.61
C ILE A 51 2.51 -17.27 -16.81
N LEU A 52 2.82 -16.06 -17.26
CA LEU A 52 2.14 -15.39 -18.38
C LEU A 52 2.62 -15.87 -19.77
N SER A 53 3.76 -16.56 -19.85
CA SER A 53 4.35 -17.03 -21.12
C SER A 53 3.72 -18.33 -21.67
N SER A 54 2.67 -18.87 -21.04
CA SER A 54 2.06 -20.16 -21.41
C SER A 54 0.75 -20.05 -22.20
N SER A 55 0.41 -18.88 -22.76
CA SER A 55 -0.79 -18.70 -23.58
C SER A 55 -0.46 -18.45 -25.05
N SER A 56 -0.32 -19.52 -25.82
CA SER A 56 -0.28 -19.49 -27.28
C SER A 56 -1.72 -19.44 -27.81
N ARG A 57 -2.20 -18.28 -28.27
CA ARG A 57 -3.45 -18.20 -29.05
C ARG A 57 -3.15 -18.16 -30.56
N PRO A 58 -3.92 -18.89 -31.39
CA PRO A 58 -3.74 -18.88 -32.84
C PRO A 58 -4.29 -17.59 -33.48
N PRO A 59 -3.79 -17.20 -34.66
CA PRO A 59 -4.18 -15.97 -35.34
C PRO A 59 -5.61 -16.04 -35.89
N SER A 60 -6.43 -15.05 -35.56
CA SER A 60 -7.77 -14.87 -36.11
C SER A 60 -7.70 -14.05 -37.40
N THR A 61 -8.10 -14.66 -38.51
CA THR A 61 -8.32 -14.01 -39.80
C THR A 61 -9.79 -13.63 -39.93
N ARG A 62 -10.11 -12.32 -39.92
CA ARG A 62 -11.37 -11.83 -40.49
C ARG A 62 -11.16 -10.56 -41.33
N PRO A 63 -11.93 -10.38 -42.42
CA PRO A 63 -11.64 -9.38 -43.45
C PRO A 63 -12.19 -7.99 -43.13
N ARG A 64 -11.65 -7.00 -43.84
CA ARG A 64 -11.92 -5.55 -43.75
C ARG A 64 -13.35 -5.14 -44.10
N SER A 65 -13.83 -4.19 -43.30
CA SER A 65 -14.74 -3.04 -43.54
C SER A 65 -15.42 -2.87 -44.90
N ASN A 66 -16.75 -2.63 -44.86
CA ASN A 66 -17.50 -1.87 -45.86
C ASN A 66 -18.13 -0.65 -45.16
N ILE A 67 -17.71 0.56 -45.53
CA ILE A 67 -18.29 1.84 -45.10
C ILE A 67 -19.15 2.36 -46.28
N PRO A 68 -20.45 2.67 -46.08
CA PRO A 68 -21.19 3.47 -47.04
C PRO A 68 -21.02 4.97 -46.74
N ASN A 69 -20.69 5.73 -47.78
CA ASN A 69 -20.76 7.19 -47.84
C ASN A 69 -22.24 7.62 -47.95
N THR A 70 -22.78 8.38 -46.98
CA THR A 70 -23.92 9.26 -47.24
C THR A 70 -23.80 10.54 -46.40
N SER A 71 -23.72 11.65 -47.11
CA SER A 71 -23.85 13.01 -46.60
C SER A 71 -25.29 13.28 -46.18
N ASP A 72 -25.55 13.54 -44.90
CA ASP A 72 -26.75 14.24 -44.45
C ASP A 72 -26.45 15.10 -43.22
N ARG A 73 -26.44 16.42 -43.43
CA ARG A 73 -26.37 17.45 -42.38
C ARG A 73 -27.73 17.53 -41.69
N PHE A 74 -27.90 16.81 -40.59
CA PHE A 74 -28.93 17.15 -39.62
C PHE A 74 -28.41 18.29 -38.72
N ARG A 75 -29.10 19.44 -38.78
CA ARG A 75 -28.87 20.58 -37.89
C ARG A 75 -29.13 20.15 -36.45
N LEU A 76 -28.12 20.22 -35.60
CA LEU A 76 -28.26 20.01 -34.16
C LEU A 76 -29.08 21.16 -33.54
N PRO A 77 -30.02 20.89 -32.62
CA PRO A 77 -30.65 21.94 -31.83
C PRO A 77 -29.61 22.62 -30.94
N THR A 78 -29.71 23.95 -30.83
CA THR A 78 -28.97 24.76 -29.85
C THR A 78 -29.33 24.28 -28.44
N PHE A 79 -28.40 23.62 -27.75
CA PHE A 79 -28.61 23.20 -26.38
C PHE A 79 -28.43 24.42 -25.46
N LEU A 80 -29.50 24.74 -24.73
CA LEU A 80 -29.52 25.75 -23.67
C LEU A 80 -28.56 25.31 -22.55
N GLU A 81 -27.67 26.22 -22.14
CA GLU A 81 -26.85 26.10 -20.94
C GLU A 81 -27.72 26.32 -19.69
N ASP A 82 -28.52 25.31 -19.34
CA ASP A 82 -29.01 25.14 -17.97
C ASP A 82 -28.32 23.87 -17.44
N ALA A 83 -27.01 23.99 -17.15
CA ALA A 83 -26.27 22.95 -16.46
C ALA A 83 -26.70 22.96 -15.00
N GLU A 84 -27.65 22.08 -14.64
CA GLU A 84 -27.74 21.59 -13.27
C GLU A 84 -26.31 21.16 -12.85
N GLU A 85 -25.86 21.58 -11.68
CA GLU A 85 -24.60 21.09 -11.09
C GLU A 85 -24.73 19.57 -10.92
N VAL A 86 -24.33 18.82 -11.95
CA VAL A 86 -24.21 17.37 -11.87
C VAL A 86 -23.08 17.12 -10.88
N ASP A 87 -23.41 16.63 -9.69
CA ASP A 87 -22.42 16.20 -8.69
C ASP A 87 -21.35 15.37 -9.40
N GLU A 88 -20.12 15.90 -9.45
CA GLU A 88 -19.04 15.22 -10.15
C GLU A 88 -18.79 13.87 -9.46
N PRO A 89 -18.65 12.78 -10.23
CA PRO A 89 -18.47 11.43 -9.69
C PRO A 89 -17.13 11.23 -8.96
N TRP A 90 -16.27 12.23 -8.98
CA TRP A 90 -14.98 12.29 -8.31
C TRP A 90 -14.85 13.65 -7.62
N ILE A 91 -14.17 13.67 -6.47
CA ILE A 91 -14.04 14.90 -5.68
C ILE A 91 -12.69 15.55 -6.01
N ARG A 92 -12.72 16.71 -6.66
CA ARG A 92 -11.53 17.53 -6.87
C ARG A 92 -11.19 18.32 -5.60
N VAL A 93 -10.03 18.04 -5.03
CA VAL A 93 -9.53 18.72 -3.84
C VAL A 93 -8.08 19.10 -4.08
N ASP A 94 -7.80 20.40 -3.97
CA ASP A 94 -6.45 20.94 -3.95
C ASP A 94 -6.06 21.29 -2.52
N LYS A 95 -5.15 20.51 -1.93
CA LYS A 95 -4.58 20.79 -0.60
C LYS A 95 -3.19 21.40 -0.69
N THR A 96 -2.71 21.78 -1.87
CA THR A 96 -1.35 22.30 -2.08
C THR A 96 -1.03 23.45 -1.12
N ALA A 97 -1.91 24.44 -1.01
CA ALA A 97 -1.70 25.58 -0.12
C ALA A 97 -1.72 25.18 1.37
N GLU A 98 -2.58 24.22 1.75
CA GLU A 98 -2.66 23.71 3.12
C GLU A 98 -1.38 22.94 3.49
N ILE A 99 -0.95 22.02 2.62
CA ILE A 99 0.28 21.25 2.74
C ILE A 99 1.47 22.21 2.80
N GLN A 100 1.53 23.21 1.92
CA GLN A 100 2.60 24.22 1.93
C GLN A 100 2.63 25.01 3.24
N ARG A 101 1.49 25.40 3.80
CA ARG A 101 1.43 26.08 5.11
C ARG A 101 1.92 25.17 6.24
N ARG A 102 1.56 23.88 6.23
CA ARG A 102 2.04 22.90 7.22
C ARG A 102 3.55 22.67 7.09
N ILE A 103 4.06 22.67 5.87
CA ILE A 103 5.50 22.56 5.59
C ILE A 103 6.25 23.81 6.09
N LEU A 104 5.77 25.02 5.75
CA LEU A 104 6.42 26.27 6.11
C LEU A 104 6.30 26.62 7.61
N GLY A 105 5.19 26.21 8.24
CA GLY A 105 4.99 26.35 9.68
C GLY A 105 5.43 25.13 10.48
N GLY A 106 5.90 24.08 9.82
CA GLY A 106 6.25 22.80 10.42
C GLY A 106 7.71 22.75 10.83
N ASN A 107 7.97 22.18 12.00
CA ASN A 107 9.34 21.92 12.43
C ASN A 107 9.95 20.80 11.58
N SER A 108 11.25 20.91 11.28
CA SER A 108 12.02 19.84 10.66
C SER A 108 11.82 18.52 11.41
N PHE A 109 11.74 17.40 10.69
CA PHE A 109 11.59 16.09 11.31
C PHE A 109 12.89 15.74 12.05
N GLN A 110 12.79 15.52 13.37
CA GLN A 110 13.96 15.36 14.25
C GLN A 110 14.22 13.88 14.58
N PRO A 111 15.45 13.53 14.98
CA PRO A 111 15.72 12.24 15.60
C PRO A 111 14.80 12.00 16.80
N GLY A 112 14.23 10.80 16.89
CA GLY A 112 13.25 10.41 17.91
C GLY A 112 11.79 10.72 17.56
N ASP A 113 11.52 11.54 16.53
CA ASP A 113 10.18 11.69 15.98
C ASP A 113 9.71 10.36 15.37
N GLY A 114 8.39 10.14 15.39
CA GLY A 114 7.75 9.03 14.67
C GLY A 114 6.69 9.54 13.71
N PHE A 115 6.17 8.64 12.86
CA PHE A 115 5.01 8.92 12.04
C PHE A 115 4.12 7.68 11.90
N ASN A 116 2.89 7.92 11.50
CA ASN A 116 1.87 6.91 11.28
C ASN A 116 1.41 6.95 9.83
N VAL A 117 1.17 5.77 9.27
CA VAL A 117 0.61 5.60 7.95
C VAL A 117 -0.74 4.91 8.08
N MET A 118 -1.75 5.50 7.45
CA MET A 118 -3.08 4.91 7.37
C MET A 118 -3.50 4.71 5.92
N ILE A 119 -3.96 3.50 5.60
CA ILE A 119 -4.64 3.23 4.33
C ILE A 119 -6.12 3.07 4.64
N ASP A 120 -6.88 4.09 4.32
CA ASP A 120 -8.29 4.19 4.69
C ASP A 120 -9.18 3.35 3.75
N GLY A 121 -8.84 3.32 2.46
CA GLY A 121 -9.60 2.58 1.46
C GLY A 121 -9.11 2.78 0.03
N GLY A 122 -9.77 2.10 -0.92
CA GLY A 122 -9.65 2.32 -2.35
C GLY A 122 -10.90 3.01 -2.92
N ARG A 123 -10.78 3.61 -4.10
CA ARG A 123 -11.92 4.14 -4.86
C ARG A 123 -11.87 3.69 -6.30
N GLY A 124 -13.03 3.40 -6.88
CA GLY A 124 -13.18 3.15 -8.31
C GLY A 124 -12.36 1.96 -8.83
N PHE A 125 -12.23 0.88 -8.06
CA PHE A 125 -11.58 -0.32 -8.55
C PHE A 125 -12.34 -0.92 -9.75
N PRO A 126 -11.66 -1.61 -10.67
CA PRO A 126 -12.30 -2.23 -11.83
C PRO A 126 -13.38 -3.24 -11.44
N ASP A 127 -14.37 -3.39 -12.31
CA ASP A 127 -15.49 -4.32 -12.17
C ASP A 127 -15.05 -5.79 -12.03
N SER A 128 -13.82 -6.10 -12.42
CA SER A 128 -13.21 -7.41 -12.24
C SER A 128 -12.64 -7.64 -10.84
N ALA A 129 -12.52 -6.62 -9.99
CA ALA A 129 -12.07 -6.77 -8.60
C ALA A 129 -13.19 -7.34 -7.73
N THR A 130 -12.83 -8.18 -6.76
CA THR A 130 -13.80 -8.76 -5.81
C THR A 130 -13.36 -8.54 -4.37
N ILE A 131 -12.52 -9.41 -3.84
CA ILE A 131 -11.87 -9.24 -2.54
C ILE A 131 -10.52 -8.60 -2.80
N SER A 132 -10.24 -7.51 -2.09
CA SER A 132 -8.99 -6.77 -2.22
C SER A 132 -8.16 -6.88 -0.95
N LYS A 133 -6.84 -6.86 -1.12
CA LYS A 133 -5.86 -6.82 -0.03
C LYS A 133 -4.85 -5.73 -0.33
N VAL A 134 -4.52 -4.93 0.66
CA VAL A 134 -3.45 -3.94 0.55
C VAL A 134 -2.21 -4.42 1.29
N THR A 135 -1.05 -4.23 0.68
CA THR A 135 0.27 -4.45 1.26
C THR A 135 1.06 -3.16 1.18
N VAL A 136 1.55 -2.65 2.31
CA VAL A 136 2.35 -1.43 2.44
C VAL A 136 3.76 -1.80 2.86
N ALA A 137 4.75 -1.35 2.09
CA ALA A 137 6.16 -1.42 2.45
C ALA A 137 6.77 -0.02 2.45
N ALA A 138 7.58 0.30 3.47
CA ALA A 138 8.39 1.50 3.48
C ALA A 138 9.82 1.12 3.07
N LEU A 139 10.27 1.65 1.93
CA LEU A 139 11.54 1.30 1.31
C LEU A 139 12.41 2.55 1.16
N HIS A 140 13.70 2.41 1.38
CA HIS A 140 14.68 3.45 1.01
C HIS A 140 14.92 3.46 -0.50
N ALA A 141 15.65 4.46 -1.01
CA ALA A 141 15.97 4.56 -2.44
C ALA A 141 16.70 3.31 -2.98
N ASP A 142 17.50 2.64 -2.15
CA ASP A 142 18.20 1.39 -2.48
C ASP A 142 17.30 0.13 -2.37
N ARG A 143 16.00 0.31 -2.12
CA ARG A 143 14.98 -0.73 -1.93
C ARG A 143 15.17 -1.59 -0.68
N THR A 144 16.05 -1.19 0.24
CA THR A 144 16.08 -1.79 1.58
C THR A 144 14.83 -1.39 2.35
N GLN A 145 14.27 -2.35 3.09
CA GLN A 145 12.98 -2.19 3.74
C GLN A 145 13.12 -1.79 5.20
N VAL A 146 12.30 -0.82 5.60
CA VAL A 146 11.97 -0.56 7.01
C VAL A 146 10.91 -1.56 7.44
N ILE A 147 11.30 -2.53 8.26
CA ILE A 147 10.41 -3.57 8.78
C ILE A 147 9.52 -2.97 9.87
N THR A 148 8.22 -3.20 9.75
CA THR A 148 7.20 -2.85 10.75
C THR A 148 6.07 -3.87 10.70
N GLU A 149 5.30 -3.97 11.77
CA GLU A 149 4.14 -4.85 11.86
C GLU A 149 2.93 -4.24 11.13
N ASN A 150 1.93 -5.06 10.81
CA ASN A 150 0.64 -4.62 10.26
C ASN A 150 0.69 -3.92 8.88
N GLY A 151 1.74 -4.16 8.10
CA GLY A 151 1.85 -3.67 6.72
C GLY A 151 0.89 -4.35 5.73
N THR A 152 -0.08 -5.16 6.14
CA THR A 152 -0.98 -5.88 5.23
C THR A 152 -2.37 -6.03 5.85
N ALA A 153 -3.41 -5.76 5.07
CA ALA A 153 -4.80 -6.00 5.48
C ALA A 153 -5.69 -6.36 4.29
N PHE A 154 -6.71 -7.18 4.56
CA PHE A 154 -7.82 -7.39 3.63
C PHE A 154 -8.82 -6.26 3.75
N ALA A 155 -9.53 -5.98 2.65
CA ALA A 155 -10.68 -5.10 2.69
C ALA A 155 -11.75 -5.66 3.63
N SER A 156 -12.49 -4.77 4.30
CA SER A 156 -13.66 -5.12 5.07
C SER A 156 -14.66 -5.88 4.20
N MET A 157 -15.14 -7.02 4.69
CA MET A 157 -16.14 -7.84 4.00
C MET A 157 -17.48 -7.11 3.81
N LEU A 158 -17.71 -6.03 4.56
CA LEU A 158 -18.91 -5.20 4.47
C LEU A 158 -18.74 -4.00 3.53
N SER A 159 -17.54 -3.79 3.00
CA SER A 159 -17.27 -2.69 2.06
C SER A 159 -17.52 -3.12 0.62
N ASN A 160 -17.87 -2.14 -0.22
CA ASN A 160 -18.01 -2.35 -1.66
C ASN A 160 -16.67 -2.79 -2.27
N ALA A 161 -16.68 -3.82 -3.13
CA ALA A 161 -15.49 -4.31 -3.83
C ALA A 161 -14.79 -3.24 -4.69
N PHE A 162 -15.55 -2.27 -5.20
CA PHE A 162 -15.09 -1.16 -6.02
C PHE A 162 -14.57 0.02 -5.19
N ASP A 163 -15.08 0.17 -3.96
CA ASP A 163 -14.66 1.20 -3.01
C ASP A 163 -14.28 0.58 -1.66
N PRO A 164 -13.27 -0.31 -1.63
CA PRO A 164 -12.98 -1.12 -0.46
C PRO A 164 -12.47 -0.28 0.70
N ILE A 165 -12.76 -0.74 1.92
CA ILE A 165 -12.26 -0.14 3.17
C ILE A 165 -11.16 -1.04 3.72
N PHE A 166 -9.96 -0.51 3.95
CA PHE A 166 -8.85 -1.29 4.51
C PHE A 166 -8.57 -0.99 5.98
N ASP A 167 -8.79 0.26 6.42
CA ASP A 167 -8.51 0.75 7.78
C ASP A 167 -7.15 0.29 8.35
N VAL A 168 -6.12 0.25 7.50
CA VAL A 168 -4.75 -0.08 7.89
C VAL A 168 -4.18 1.03 8.76
N TYR A 169 -3.44 0.66 9.79
CA TYR A 169 -2.70 1.60 10.62
C TYR A 169 -1.32 1.02 10.96
N ILE A 170 -0.27 1.74 10.56
CA ILE A 170 1.12 1.32 10.69
C ILE A 170 1.89 2.39 11.44
N GLU A 171 2.63 1.98 12.45
CA GLU A 171 3.47 2.86 13.28
C GLU A 171 4.94 2.72 12.88
N TYR A 172 5.56 3.85 12.52
CA TYR A 172 7.00 3.93 12.30
C TYR A 172 7.62 4.69 13.47
N ARG A 173 8.47 3.99 14.24
CA ARG A 173 9.17 4.49 15.41
C ARG A 173 10.65 4.13 15.27
N GLN A 174 11.45 5.05 14.77
CA GLN A 174 12.90 4.88 14.64
C GLN A 174 13.61 6.11 15.18
N ASN A 175 14.83 5.91 15.67
CA ASN A 175 15.61 7.03 16.17
C ASN A 175 16.05 7.97 15.05
N ASN A 176 16.41 7.41 13.89
CA ASN A 176 16.81 8.18 12.71
C ASN A 176 16.12 7.61 11.47
N PHE A 177 15.47 8.45 10.71
CA PHE A 177 14.90 8.09 9.42
C PHE A 177 15.78 8.61 8.29
N ASN A 178 15.78 7.84 7.20
CA ASN A 178 16.44 8.22 5.95
C ASN A 178 15.44 9.01 5.08
N PRO A 179 15.79 10.21 4.60
CA PRO A 179 14.88 11.08 3.83
C PRO A 179 14.46 10.50 2.47
N THR A 180 15.13 9.46 1.98
CA THR A 180 14.75 8.76 0.74
C THR A 180 13.57 7.79 0.91
N LEU A 181 12.98 7.71 2.11
CA LEU A 181 11.92 6.76 2.42
C LEU A 181 10.69 6.97 1.53
N THR A 182 10.31 5.90 0.85
CA THR A 182 9.18 5.82 -0.08
C THR A 182 8.22 4.73 0.40
N LEU A 183 6.94 5.05 0.52
CA LEU A 183 5.91 4.02 0.66
C LEU A 183 5.65 3.42 -0.72
N VAL A 184 5.71 2.09 -0.79
CA VAL A 184 5.21 1.29 -1.90
C VAL A 184 4.00 0.54 -1.42
N ILE A 185 2.86 0.81 -2.05
CA ILE A 185 1.57 0.25 -1.67
C ILE A 185 1.09 -0.61 -2.82
N ARG A 186 1.00 -1.91 -2.60
CA ARG A 186 0.52 -2.89 -3.57
C ARG A 186 -0.90 -3.30 -3.22
N ILE A 187 -1.76 -3.33 -4.23
CA ILE A 187 -3.12 -3.83 -4.11
C ILE A 187 -3.19 -5.17 -4.85
N ASP A 188 -3.56 -6.22 -4.12
CA ASP A 188 -3.87 -7.53 -4.66
C ASP A 188 -5.40 -7.70 -4.69
N THR A 189 -5.95 -8.39 -5.69
CA THR A 189 -7.37 -8.74 -5.75
C THR A 189 -7.58 -10.15 -6.26
N ILE A 190 -8.74 -10.76 -5.98
CA ILE A 190 -9.18 -11.94 -6.72
C ILE A 190 -9.96 -11.46 -7.93
N GLU A 191 -9.45 -11.77 -9.12
CA GLU A 191 -10.10 -11.35 -10.37
C GLU A 191 -11.37 -12.18 -10.62
N LEU A 192 -12.47 -11.50 -10.92
CA LEU A 192 -13.80 -12.06 -11.08
C LEU A 192 -13.86 -13.15 -12.16
N ILE A 193 -13.14 -12.99 -13.28
CA ILE A 193 -13.20 -13.94 -14.40
C ILE A 193 -12.25 -15.11 -14.15
N SER A 194 -10.96 -14.84 -13.91
CA SER A 194 -9.97 -15.92 -13.77
C SER A 194 -10.06 -16.65 -12.43
N LYS A 195 -10.71 -16.06 -11.42
CA LYS A 195 -10.78 -16.54 -10.03
C LYS A 195 -9.39 -16.70 -9.40
N ARG A 196 -8.39 -15.99 -9.91
CA ARG A 196 -7.01 -16.04 -9.42
C ARG A 196 -6.65 -14.77 -8.66
N PRO A 197 -5.77 -14.88 -7.65
CA PRO A 197 -5.15 -13.70 -7.08
C PRO A 197 -4.27 -13.03 -8.14
N VAL A 198 -4.52 -11.75 -8.38
CA VAL A 198 -3.76 -10.89 -9.29
C VAL A 198 -3.38 -9.61 -8.57
N ILE A 199 -2.32 -8.96 -9.04
CA ILE A 199 -1.95 -7.64 -8.57
C ILE A 199 -2.82 -6.65 -9.35
N LEU A 200 -3.67 -5.91 -8.64
CA LEU A 200 -4.47 -4.86 -9.23
C LEU A 200 -3.58 -3.68 -9.63
N GLY A 201 -2.61 -3.34 -8.79
CA GLY A 201 -1.62 -2.32 -9.11
C GLY A 201 -0.84 -1.82 -7.90
N TYR A 202 -0.13 -0.70 -8.11
CA TYR A 202 0.81 -0.10 -7.18
C TYR A 202 0.60 1.41 -7.06
N SER A 203 0.82 1.94 -5.87
CA SER A 203 0.96 3.38 -5.62
C SER A 203 2.27 3.64 -4.88
N VAL A 204 2.93 4.75 -5.20
CA VAL A 204 4.16 5.20 -4.53
C VAL A 204 3.98 6.59 -3.95
N PHE A 205 4.57 6.80 -2.77
CA PHE A 205 4.45 8.05 -2.02
C PHE A 205 5.73 8.38 -1.25
N PRO A 206 6.27 9.62 -1.35
CA PRO A 206 7.44 10.02 -0.58
C PRO A 206 7.01 10.35 0.85
N VAL A 207 7.62 9.70 1.83
CA VAL A 207 7.31 9.97 3.26
C VAL A 207 7.88 11.32 3.66
N PHE A 208 9.09 11.63 3.19
CA PHE A 208 9.80 12.86 3.52
C PHE A 208 10.05 13.70 2.27
N LEU A 209 10.06 15.01 2.47
CA LEU A 209 10.42 15.99 1.47
C LEU A 209 11.64 16.78 1.95
N ASP A 210 12.43 17.26 1.01
CA ASP A 210 13.47 18.24 1.26
C ASP A 210 12.84 19.55 1.75
N ALA A 211 13.43 20.17 2.79
CA ALA A 211 12.87 21.37 3.40
C ALA A 211 12.89 22.59 2.46
N GLU A 212 13.86 22.65 1.54
CA GLU A 212 14.02 23.76 0.60
C GLU A 212 13.27 23.51 -0.70
N THR A 213 13.52 22.37 -1.35
CA THR A 213 12.96 22.08 -2.68
C THR A 213 11.54 21.52 -2.62
N ARG A 214 11.15 20.93 -1.48
CA ARG A 214 9.87 20.22 -1.28
C ARG A 214 9.70 19.00 -2.17
N ASP A 215 10.78 18.54 -2.80
CA ASP A 215 10.81 17.32 -3.57
C ASP A 215 11.32 16.15 -2.72
N GLN A 216 11.08 14.93 -3.19
CA GLN A 216 11.70 13.75 -2.58
C GLN A 216 13.21 13.80 -2.76
N SER A 217 13.94 13.63 -1.66
CA SER A 217 15.40 13.47 -1.71
C SER A 217 15.80 12.10 -2.28
N ASN A 218 16.84 12.09 -3.11
CA ASN A 218 17.54 10.87 -3.53
C ASN A 218 18.85 10.62 -2.74
N ARG A 219 19.17 11.49 -1.76
CA ARG A 219 20.38 11.41 -0.95
C ARG A 219 20.03 11.07 0.49
N PRO A 220 20.56 9.97 1.05
CA PRO A 220 20.29 9.59 2.43
C PRO A 220 20.98 10.51 3.46
N SER A 221 21.94 11.33 3.03
CA SER A 221 22.74 12.19 3.89
C SER A 221 22.11 13.57 4.19
N ILE A 222 20.93 13.87 3.64
CA ILE A 222 20.25 15.15 3.93
C ILE A 222 19.77 15.13 5.38
N SER A 223 20.24 16.11 6.16
CA SER A 223 19.91 16.25 7.58
C SER A 223 18.60 16.99 7.83
N GLN A 224 18.22 17.90 6.92
CA GLN A 224 17.02 18.72 7.04
C GLN A 224 15.96 18.24 6.06
N PHE A 225 14.98 17.54 6.58
CA PHE A 225 13.82 17.10 5.84
C PHE A 225 12.57 17.23 6.70
N ILE A 226 11.42 17.21 6.04
CA ILE A 226 10.12 17.39 6.65
C ILE A 226 9.23 16.19 6.32
N LEU A 227 8.28 15.88 7.20
CA LEU A 227 7.28 14.86 6.93
C LEU A 227 6.29 15.37 5.90
N ASN A 228 6.01 14.55 4.88
CA ASN A 228 4.94 14.81 3.91
C ASN A 228 3.57 14.48 4.53
N GLU A 229 3.19 15.28 5.53
CA GLU A 229 2.02 15.07 6.37
C GLU A 229 0.74 15.55 5.71
N GLY A 230 -0.28 14.69 5.68
CA GLY A 230 -1.57 15.02 5.05
C GLY A 230 -2.40 13.79 4.68
N GLY A 231 -3.56 14.07 4.08
CA GLY A 231 -4.38 13.07 3.38
C GLY A 231 -4.18 13.19 1.87
N PHE A 232 -4.00 12.07 1.19
CA PHE A 232 -3.72 12.00 -0.24
C PHE A 232 -4.55 10.92 -0.91
N GLN A 233 -5.13 11.27 -2.05
CA GLN A 233 -5.72 10.32 -2.99
C GLN A 233 -4.66 10.04 -4.06
N LEU A 234 -4.21 8.79 -4.10
CA LEU A 234 -3.11 8.35 -4.96
C LEU A 234 -3.62 7.53 -6.14
N PRO A 235 -3.10 7.75 -7.35
CA PRO A 235 -3.41 6.88 -8.47
C PRO A 235 -2.79 5.49 -8.27
N ILE A 236 -3.50 4.47 -8.73
CA ILE A 236 -2.99 3.10 -8.79
C ILE A 236 -2.47 2.85 -10.20
N HIS A 237 -1.21 2.42 -10.33
CA HIS A 237 -0.56 2.11 -11.61
C HIS A 237 -0.46 0.61 -11.81
N SER A 238 -0.47 0.17 -13.07
CA SER A 238 -0.45 -1.26 -13.39
C SER A 238 0.83 -1.98 -12.94
N GLN A 239 1.95 -1.25 -12.82
CA GLN A 239 3.25 -1.82 -12.50
C GLN A 239 4.09 -0.84 -11.68
N LEU A 240 5.17 -1.38 -11.11
CA LEU A 240 6.24 -0.66 -10.46
C LEU A 240 7.54 -1.04 -11.16
N GLN A 241 8.42 -0.05 -11.34
CA GLN A 241 9.72 -0.26 -11.97
C GLN A 241 10.53 -1.36 -11.27
N SER A 242 11.07 -2.28 -12.07
CA SER A 242 11.85 -3.42 -11.61
C SER A 242 13.10 -3.00 -10.84
N ALA A 243 13.59 -3.88 -9.96
CA ALA A 243 14.80 -3.67 -9.18
C ALA A 243 16.06 -4.00 -10.01
N GLU A 244 16.22 -3.36 -11.17
CA GLU A 244 17.44 -3.49 -11.96
C GLU A 244 18.64 -2.85 -11.24
N ALA A 245 19.84 -3.37 -11.49
CA ALA A 245 21.06 -2.85 -10.88
C ALA A 245 21.22 -1.35 -11.20
N ASN A 246 21.36 -0.54 -10.15
CA ASN A 246 21.50 0.92 -10.18
C ASN A 246 20.21 1.75 -10.32
N GLN A 247 19.02 1.14 -10.33
CA GLN A 247 17.78 1.91 -10.38
C GLN A 247 17.20 2.19 -9.00
N LEU A 248 17.36 3.44 -8.57
CA LEU A 248 16.83 3.92 -7.29
C LEU A 248 15.30 3.99 -7.30
N LEU A 249 14.69 3.56 -6.20
CA LEU A 249 13.27 3.78 -5.94
C LEU A 249 13.00 5.26 -5.68
N SER A 250 11.95 5.79 -6.30
CA SER A 250 11.45 7.15 -6.05
C SER A 250 9.95 7.24 -6.30
N THR A 251 9.36 8.41 -6.07
CA THR A 251 7.98 8.70 -6.45
C THR A 251 7.68 8.51 -7.93
N LYS A 252 8.71 8.57 -8.77
CA LYS A 252 8.58 8.46 -10.23
C LYS A 252 8.63 7.02 -10.73
N SER A 253 8.86 6.05 -9.85
CA SER A 253 8.99 4.63 -10.21
C SER A 253 7.70 4.00 -10.77
N CYS A 254 6.59 4.73 -10.80
CA CYS A 254 5.34 4.32 -11.45
C CYS A 254 4.99 5.15 -12.71
N ASP A 255 5.69 6.25 -13.00
CA ASP A 255 5.26 7.27 -13.98
C ASP A 255 5.21 6.74 -15.42
N GLU A 256 6.03 5.74 -15.75
CA GLU A 256 6.08 5.10 -17.08
C GLU A 256 4.92 4.12 -17.33
N PHE A 257 4.21 3.73 -16.27
CA PHE A 257 3.15 2.73 -16.36
C PHE A 257 1.78 3.40 -16.35
N PRO A 258 0.80 2.87 -17.10
CA PRO A 258 -0.53 3.45 -17.11
C PRO A 258 -1.19 3.36 -15.72
N ARG A 259 -1.89 4.43 -15.36
CA ARG A 259 -2.84 4.41 -14.26
C ARG A 259 -3.97 3.44 -14.59
N ILE A 260 -4.44 2.70 -13.59
CA ILE A 260 -5.67 1.94 -13.68
C ILE A 260 -6.82 2.96 -13.70
N PRO A 261 -7.66 2.98 -14.76
CA PRO A 261 -8.66 4.02 -14.92
C PRO A 261 -9.56 4.14 -13.70
N CYS A 262 -9.71 5.37 -13.19
CA CYS A 262 -10.56 5.70 -12.05
C CYS A 262 -10.16 5.08 -10.69
N ALA A 263 -9.16 4.19 -10.67
CA ALA A 263 -8.79 3.47 -9.47
C ALA A 263 -7.74 4.24 -8.67
N THR A 264 -8.08 4.54 -7.42
CA THR A 264 -7.25 5.34 -6.52
C THR A 264 -7.22 4.76 -5.11
N LEU A 265 -6.28 5.24 -4.30
CA LEU A 265 -6.05 4.82 -2.93
C LEU A 265 -6.07 6.03 -2.00
N LEU A 266 -6.71 5.89 -0.83
CA LEU A 266 -6.77 6.90 0.20
C LEU A 266 -5.69 6.65 1.26
N LEU A 267 -4.69 7.52 1.29
CA LEU A 267 -3.55 7.48 2.20
C LEU A 267 -3.62 8.66 3.18
N ARG A 268 -3.27 8.41 4.44
CA ARG A 268 -2.89 9.46 5.39
C ARG A 268 -1.51 9.20 5.95
N VAL A 269 -0.72 10.27 6.06
CA VAL A 269 0.56 10.28 6.74
C VAL A 269 0.48 11.35 7.81
N VAL A 270 0.77 10.97 9.06
CA VAL A 270 0.58 11.88 10.21
C VAL A 270 1.76 11.75 11.16
N LYS A 271 2.23 12.88 11.70
CA LYS A 271 3.31 12.86 12.69
C LYS A 271 2.81 12.15 13.96
N ALA A 272 3.64 11.28 14.52
CA ALA A 272 3.31 10.62 15.77
C ALA A 272 3.33 11.64 16.91
N LYS A 273 2.32 11.58 17.77
CA LYS A 273 2.25 12.44 18.94
C LYS A 273 3.34 12.08 19.94
N LEU A 274 3.98 13.07 20.54
CA LEU A 274 4.97 12.87 21.58
C LEU A 274 4.31 12.78 22.96
N SER A 275 5.00 12.14 23.89
CA SER A 275 4.68 12.14 25.32
C SER A 275 4.67 13.56 25.89
N GLY A 276 4.09 13.74 27.08
CA GLY A 276 3.95 15.07 27.69
C GLY A 276 5.28 15.79 27.99
N ASP A 277 6.37 15.04 28.09
CA ASP A 277 7.75 15.53 28.23
C ASP A 277 8.42 15.83 26.86
N GLY A 278 7.80 15.46 25.75
CA GLY A 278 8.32 15.64 24.39
C GLY A 278 9.45 14.68 24.02
N LEU A 279 9.73 13.64 24.81
CA LEU A 279 10.91 12.79 24.62
C LEU A 279 10.66 11.51 23.83
N SER A 280 9.40 11.03 23.77
CA SER A 280 9.07 9.75 23.15
C SER A 280 7.82 9.81 22.29
N ALA A 281 7.86 9.21 21.11
CA ALA A 281 6.70 9.08 20.24
C ALA A 281 5.74 8.00 20.77
N LEU A 282 4.51 8.40 21.07
CA LEU A 282 3.46 7.53 21.58
C LEU A 282 3.08 6.45 20.57
N SER A 283 2.70 5.28 21.05
CA SER A 283 2.24 4.14 20.26
C SER A 283 0.92 3.60 20.81
N ARG A 284 0.14 2.95 19.94
CA ARG A 284 -1.09 2.24 20.36
C ARG A 284 -0.82 1.14 21.38
N LYS A 285 0.38 0.57 21.41
CA LYS A 285 0.75 -0.45 22.40
C LYS A 285 0.82 0.09 23.83
N ASP A 286 0.96 1.40 23.99
CA ASP A 286 1.13 2.04 25.29
C ASP A 286 -0.22 2.28 26.00
N PHE A 287 -1.34 2.13 25.28
CA PHE A 287 -2.68 2.46 25.77
C PHE A 287 -3.71 1.40 25.37
N PRO A 288 -4.77 1.20 26.16
CA PRO A 288 -5.88 0.35 25.75
C PRO A 288 -6.67 0.99 24.59
N PRO A 289 -7.35 0.20 23.74
CA PRO A 289 -8.04 0.70 22.54
C PRO A 289 -9.04 1.85 22.78
N GLN A 290 -9.72 1.85 23.91
CA GLN A 290 -10.71 2.86 24.28
C GLN A 290 -10.09 4.26 24.50
N GLU A 291 -8.79 4.32 24.78
CA GLU A 291 -8.08 5.57 25.02
C GLU A 291 -7.36 6.08 23.77
N TRP A 292 -7.31 5.31 22.68
CA TRP A 292 -6.46 5.65 21.53
C TRP A 292 -6.79 7.00 20.90
N GLU A 293 -8.07 7.31 20.71
CA GLU A 293 -8.50 8.60 20.15
C GLU A 293 -8.21 9.75 21.11
N ALA A 294 -8.56 9.59 22.39
CA ALA A 294 -8.34 10.61 23.42
C ALA A 294 -6.84 10.93 23.60
N LYS A 295 -5.98 9.92 23.48
CA LYS A 295 -4.52 10.11 23.53
C LYS A 295 -3.97 10.63 22.21
N GLY A 296 -4.69 10.50 21.10
CA GLY A 296 -4.26 10.92 19.76
C GLY A 296 -3.35 9.91 19.05
N VAL A 297 -3.38 8.64 19.48
CA VAL A 297 -2.67 7.51 18.84
C VAL A 297 -3.59 6.71 17.88
N LEU A 298 -4.85 7.11 17.77
CA LEU A 298 -5.75 6.76 16.68
C LEU A 298 -6.39 8.03 16.18
N GLN A 299 -6.43 8.18 14.86
CA GLN A 299 -7.20 9.22 14.19
C GLN A 299 -8.25 8.52 13.35
N PRO A 300 -9.54 8.73 13.65
CA PRO A 300 -10.60 8.11 12.87
C PRO A 300 -10.47 8.52 11.40
N ARG A 301 -10.90 7.62 10.52
CA ARG A 301 -10.92 7.90 9.09
C ARG A 301 -11.92 9.03 8.82
N PRO A 302 -11.51 10.11 8.13
CA PRO A 302 -12.45 11.12 7.71
C PRO A 302 -13.43 10.55 6.66
N PRO A 303 -14.72 10.91 6.69
CA PRO A 303 -15.63 10.70 5.58
C PRO A 303 -15.01 11.18 4.26
N TYR A 304 -15.21 10.43 3.18
CA TYR A 304 -14.62 10.80 1.88
C TYR A 304 -15.20 12.10 1.33
N CYS A 305 -16.49 12.35 1.57
CA CYS A 305 -17.19 13.58 1.20
C CYS A 305 -16.67 14.84 1.91
N ASP A 306 -15.89 14.71 2.99
CA ASP A 306 -15.32 15.85 3.73
C ASP A 306 -14.17 16.53 2.97
N GLN A 307 -13.84 16.08 1.76
CA GLN A 307 -12.80 16.67 0.91
C GLN A 307 -11.43 16.73 1.62
N PHE A 308 -11.14 15.71 2.44
CA PHE A 308 -9.93 15.68 3.26
C PHE A 308 -8.66 15.36 2.44
N TYR A 309 -8.80 14.52 1.41
CA TYR A 309 -7.67 13.97 0.64
C TYR A 309 -7.32 14.85 -0.55
N ASP A 310 -6.03 15.20 -0.71
CA ASP A 310 -5.55 15.86 -1.93
C ASP A 310 -5.70 14.92 -3.14
N SER A 311 -6.44 15.36 -4.16
CA SER A 311 -6.76 14.53 -5.33
C SER A 311 -6.16 15.05 -6.64
N LEU A 312 -5.24 16.02 -6.59
CA LEU A 312 -4.62 16.61 -7.79
C LEU A 312 -3.86 15.58 -8.65
N ARG A 313 -3.32 14.52 -8.04
CA ARG A 313 -2.65 13.42 -8.76
C ARG A 313 -3.63 12.47 -9.47
N CYS A 314 -4.92 12.62 -9.19
CA CYS A 314 -5.99 11.73 -9.62
C CYS A 314 -7.02 12.43 -10.51
N ILE A 315 -6.69 13.59 -11.06
CA ILE A 315 -7.58 14.28 -12.01
C ILE A 315 -7.89 13.30 -13.17
N PRO A 316 -9.18 13.01 -13.42
CA PRO A 316 -9.60 12.15 -14.50
C PRO A 316 -9.20 12.72 -15.85
N SER A 317 -8.81 11.84 -16.77
CA SER A 317 -8.80 12.16 -18.20
C SER A 317 -10.23 12.19 -18.74
N GLY A 318 -10.45 12.80 -19.92
CA GLY A 318 -11.77 12.81 -20.56
C GLY A 318 -12.34 11.43 -20.92
N ILE A 319 -11.51 10.37 -20.92
CA ILE A 319 -11.97 8.98 -21.01
C ILE A 319 -12.44 8.49 -19.63
N GLU A 320 -11.70 8.79 -18.56
CA GLU A 320 -12.06 8.44 -17.19
C GLU A 320 -13.35 9.14 -16.75
N GLU A 321 -13.58 10.39 -17.12
CA GLU A 321 -14.86 11.10 -16.86
C GLU A 321 -16.06 10.32 -17.42
N LYS A 322 -15.93 9.76 -18.63
CA LYS A 322 -16.97 8.92 -19.24
C LYS A 322 -17.15 7.60 -18.49
N ILE A 323 -16.05 6.98 -18.06
CA ILE A 323 -16.10 5.73 -17.27
C ILE A 323 -16.77 5.99 -15.92
N TYR A 324 -16.41 7.06 -15.22
CA TYR A 324 -17.04 7.47 -13.97
C TYR A 324 -18.55 7.69 -14.16
N SER A 325 -18.96 8.38 -15.22
CA SER A 325 -20.38 8.61 -15.52
C SER A 325 -21.16 7.30 -15.73
N ILE A 326 -20.56 6.34 -16.45
CA ILE A 326 -21.15 5.01 -16.65
C ILE A 326 -21.25 4.27 -15.32
N ARG A 327 -20.21 4.32 -14.47
CA ARG A 327 -20.20 3.65 -13.16
C ARG A 327 -21.23 4.20 -12.20
N VAL A 328 -21.39 5.52 -12.11
CA VAL A 328 -22.44 6.14 -11.29
C VAL A 328 -23.83 5.75 -11.80
N SER A 329 -24.03 5.76 -13.12
CA SER A 329 -25.29 5.32 -13.73
C SER A 329 -25.61 3.84 -13.42
N ASN A 330 -24.58 2.99 -13.38
CA ASN A 330 -24.72 1.57 -13.07
C ASN A 330 -24.86 1.29 -11.56
N ALA A 331 -24.29 2.15 -10.70
CA ALA A 331 -24.45 2.07 -9.25
C ALA A 331 -25.90 2.31 -8.80
N PHE A 332 -26.71 2.97 -9.64
CA PHE A 332 -28.14 3.16 -9.42
C PHE A 332 -28.97 1.86 -9.45
N VAL A 333 -28.34 0.71 -9.71
CA VAL A 333 -28.97 -0.62 -9.67
C VAL A 333 -28.70 -1.34 -8.33
N ASP A 334 -27.89 -0.78 -7.43
CA ASP A 334 -27.61 -1.35 -6.10
C ASP A 334 -27.98 -0.37 -4.96
N PRO A 335 -29.11 -0.58 -4.26
CA PRO A 335 -29.67 0.39 -3.31
C PRO A 335 -28.81 0.65 -2.06
N ASP A 336 -27.74 -0.12 -1.81
CA ASP A 336 -26.92 0.02 -0.59
C ASP A 336 -25.71 0.97 -0.73
N CYS A 337 -25.47 1.59 -1.91
CA CYS A 337 -24.41 2.58 -2.10
C CYS A 337 -24.83 4.05 -1.91
N ILE A 338 -26.11 4.33 -1.67
CA ILE A 338 -26.64 5.68 -1.40
C ILE A 338 -26.54 5.99 0.10
N SER A 339 -25.37 5.85 0.71
CA SER A 339 -25.14 6.42 2.06
C SER A 339 -24.51 7.82 2.01
N CYS A 340 -24.09 8.29 0.83
CA CYS A 340 -23.52 9.62 0.65
C CYS A 340 -24.42 10.61 -0.11
N LEU A 341 -25.58 10.18 -0.64
CA LEU A 341 -26.53 11.06 -1.33
C LEU A 341 -27.86 11.29 -0.59
N THR A 342 -28.07 10.67 0.58
CA THR A 342 -29.22 10.97 1.44
C THR A 342 -28.79 11.09 2.91
N ALA A 343 -28.11 12.18 3.24
CA ALA A 343 -27.95 12.61 4.63
C ALA A 343 -29.19 13.41 5.07
N THR A 344 -30.36 12.79 5.09
CA THR A 344 -31.49 13.24 5.92
C THR A 344 -32.45 12.06 6.11
N VAL A 345 -32.83 11.77 7.37
CA VAL A 345 -33.95 10.87 7.77
C VAL A 345 -33.58 9.36 7.62
N TYR A 346 -33.42 8.50 8.64
CA TYR A 346 -34.20 8.31 9.87
C TYR A 346 -33.50 7.43 10.92
N ARG A 347 -33.85 7.69 12.18
CA ARG A 347 -33.58 6.86 13.37
C ARG A 347 -34.38 5.55 13.34
N SER A 348 -33.81 4.54 14.02
CA SER A 348 -34.49 3.45 14.73
C SER A 348 -35.18 2.37 13.88
N THR A 349 -34.60 1.17 13.83
CA THR A 349 -35.22 -0.06 14.39
C THR A 349 -34.22 -1.22 14.48
N LYS A 350 -34.48 -2.11 15.45
CA LYS A 350 -33.76 -3.33 15.86
C LYS A 350 -34.05 -4.55 14.95
N VAL A 351 -33.14 -5.54 15.00
CA VAL A 351 -33.29 -7.00 14.70
C VAL A 351 -33.26 -7.33 13.18
N GLU A 352 -32.46 -8.25 12.62
CA GLU A 352 -32.15 -9.66 12.94
C GLU A 352 -30.87 -10.15 12.19
N GLU A 353 -30.12 -11.12 12.72
CA GLU A 353 -28.92 -11.74 12.08
C GLU A 353 -29.27 -12.74 10.96
N PRO A 354 -28.56 -12.76 9.81
CA PRO A 354 -28.65 -13.88 8.87
C PRO A 354 -27.57 -14.94 9.15
N LYS A 355 -27.93 -15.91 9.99
CA LYS A 355 -27.21 -17.19 10.15
C LYS A 355 -27.47 -18.07 8.92
N LEU A 356 -26.70 -17.93 7.83
CA LEU A 356 -26.69 -18.97 6.77
C LEU A 356 -25.48 -19.01 5.82
N TYR A 357 -24.48 -18.13 5.93
CA TYR A 357 -23.29 -18.18 5.06
C TYR A 357 -22.08 -18.94 5.64
N LEU A 358 -22.16 -19.39 6.88
CA LEU A 358 -21.07 -20.10 7.58
C LEU A 358 -20.88 -21.58 7.16
N SER A 359 -21.89 -22.22 6.53
CA SER A 359 -21.79 -23.65 6.21
C SER A 359 -21.01 -23.93 4.92
N VAL A 360 -21.10 -23.05 3.91
CA VAL A 360 -20.39 -23.20 2.63
C VAL A 360 -18.89 -22.86 2.77
N PHE A 361 -18.55 -21.98 3.72
CA PHE A 361 -17.17 -21.51 3.92
C PHE A 361 -16.27 -22.53 4.64
N ASN A 362 -16.82 -23.31 5.58
CA ASN A 362 -16.07 -24.36 6.28
C ASN A 362 -15.68 -25.53 5.36
N THR A 363 -16.45 -25.79 4.28
CA THR A 363 -16.14 -26.85 3.33
C THR A 363 -14.94 -26.50 2.43
N TYR A 364 -14.77 -25.22 2.06
CA TYR A 364 -13.62 -24.79 1.26
C TYR A 364 -12.32 -24.65 2.08
N LEU A 365 -12.41 -24.20 3.33
CA LEU A 365 -11.23 -24.12 4.23
C LEU A 365 -10.66 -25.50 4.61
N SER A 366 -11.50 -26.54 4.72
CA SER A 366 -10.99 -27.91 4.96
C SER A 366 -10.32 -28.54 3.73
N ALA A 367 -10.60 -28.06 2.51
CA ALA A 367 -9.99 -28.58 1.28
C ALA A 367 -8.59 -27.98 1.04
N SER A 368 -8.35 -26.73 1.44
CA SER A 368 -7.04 -26.08 1.26
C SER A 368 -6.01 -26.39 2.36
N VAL A 369 -6.43 -27.00 3.48
CA VAL A 369 -5.51 -27.45 4.57
C VAL A 369 -5.13 -28.95 4.43
N LYS A 370 -5.69 -29.66 3.43
CA LYS A 370 -5.41 -31.09 3.16
C LYS A 370 -4.61 -31.39 1.90
N LEU A 371 -3.93 -30.41 1.30
CA LEU A 371 -2.77 -30.67 0.44
C LEU A 371 -1.51 -30.67 1.32
N LYS A 372 -1.41 -31.76 2.09
CA LYS A 372 -0.25 -32.15 2.90
C LYS A 372 0.83 -32.72 1.97
N ILE A 373 2.08 -32.34 2.26
CA ILE A 373 3.17 -33.27 2.56
C ILE A 373 3.19 -34.51 1.65
N CYS A 374 3.90 -34.37 0.53
CA CYS A 374 4.80 -35.37 -0.05
C CYS A 374 6.00 -34.63 -0.63
#